data_AF-A0AAP2DCZ8-F1
#
_entry.id   AF-A0AAP2DCZ8-F1
#
_cell.length_a   1.000
_cell.length_b   1.000
_cell.length_c   1.000
_cell.angle_alpha   90.00
_cell.angle_beta   90.00
_cell.angle_gamma   90.00
#
_symmetry.space_group_name_H-M   'P 1'
#
loop_
_entity.id
_entity.type
_entity.pdbx_description
1 polymer ?
#
loop_
_entity_poly.entity_id
_entity_poly.type
_entity_poly.pdbx_seq_one_letter_code
_entity_poly.pdbx_strand_id
1 'polypeptide(L)'
;MKKQLILATCAAMLTLVGCQETEVSKGTGLTQPELQAASHLPPPANFSDVSSPAGRVALAPTKYITQVFEYSPAPGQFINKLPVYAAGNNAAAMAAKAATALVGKTNGLVCLGAFGGYIVVGFDHTIANVTGKDFKVYGNAFADWSEAGIVMVSRDVNGNGLPDDVWYELAGSEYSNVNTIHNYSITYTKPSPLNADVPWTDNQGNSGVVKRNSFHTQASYYPQWQGNTITFTGTRVWPNAYDSDPSATEHWVAPAYAWGYTDNVVNTDTNATFDISWAVNASGTPVTLTGIDFVKVYTATIQDAGWLGEVSTEIAGIEDINIP
;
A
#
# COMPACT_ATOMS: atom_id res chain seq x y z
N MET A 1 -15.37 20.27 7.99
CA MET A 1 -16.04 19.52 9.09
C MET A 1 -16.45 18.08 8.74
N LYS A 2 -16.86 17.75 7.50
CA LYS A 2 -17.25 16.37 7.12
C LYS A 2 -16.08 15.36 7.06
N LYS A 3 -14.89 15.74 6.56
CA LYS A 3 -13.68 14.88 6.59
C LYS A 3 -13.30 14.49 8.04
N GLN A 4 -13.40 15.43 8.99
CA GLN A 4 -13.16 15.15 10.42
C GLN A 4 -14.19 14.19 11.05
N LEU A 5 -15.49 14.28 10.69
CA LEU A 5 -16.51 13.44 11.31
C LEU A 5 -16.43 11.97 10.83
N ILE A 6 -15.96 11.74 9.60
CA ILE A 6 -15.80 10.41 8.99
C ILE A 6 -14.46 9.77 9.40
N LEU A 7 -13.36 10.53 9.44
CA LEU A 7 -12.06 9.99 9.90
C LEU A 7 -11.97 9.79 11.42
N ALA A 8 -12.66 10.61 12.23
CA ALA A 8 -12.73 10.39 13.68
C ALA A 8 -13.58 9.15 14.05
N THR A 9 -14.54 8.74 13.21
CA THR A 9 -15.37 7.56 13.47
C THR A 9 -14.65 6.25 13.14
N CYS A 10 -13.76 6.21 12.14
CA CYS A 10 -12.90 5.03 11.89
C CYS A 10 -11.90 4.76 13.02
N ALA A 11 -11.35 5.80 13.65
CA ALA A 11 -10.42 5.65 14.78
C ALA A 11 -11.11 5.20 16.07
N ALA A 12 -12.38 5.55 16.28
CA ALA A 12 -13.11 5.25 17.52
C ALA A 12 -13.61 3.79 17.61
N MET A 13 -13.77 3.07 16.49
CA MET A 13 -14.21 1.67 16.50
C MET A 13 -13.12 0.67 16.91
N LEU A 14 -11.84 1.06 16.94
CA LEU A 14 -10.73 0.16 17.26
C LEU A 14 -10.35 0.11 18.75
N THR A 15 -10.92 0.95 19.60
CA THR A 15 -10.54 1.09 21.03
C THR A 15 -11.32 0.22 22.02
N LEU A 16 -12.17 -0.70 21.56
CA LEU A 16 -13.02 -1.53 22.43
C LEU A 16 -12.70 -3.03 22.36
N VAL A 17 -11.43 -3.40 22.52
CA VAL A 17 -11.05 -4.73 23.03
C VAL A 17 -9.86 -4.56 23.98
N GLY A 18 -10.17 -4.22 25.24
CA GLY A 18 -9.20 -4.21 26.32
C GLY A 18 -8.97 -5.64 26.82
N CYS A 19 -7.78 -6.19 26.58
CA CYS A 19 -7.33 -7.42 27.25
C CYS A 19 -6.32 -7.01 28.33
N GLN A 20 -6.66 -7.37 29.57
CA GLN A 20 -5.90 -7.07 30.79
C GLN A 20 -4.53 -7.78 30.76
N GLU A 21 -3.47 -7.05 31.10
CA GLU A 21 -2.14 -7.58 31.36
C GLU A 21 -2.11 -8.33 32.69
N THR A 22 -1.50 -9.52 32.71
CA THR A 22 -1.06 -10.19 33.94
C THR A 22 0.46 -10.20 33.99
N GLU A 23 0.99 -9.59 35.05
CA GLU A 23 2.40 -9.62 35.45
C GLU A 23 2.86 -11.05 35.79
N VAL A 24 4.06 -11.43 35.37
CA VAL A 24 4.84 -12.48 36.04
C VAL A 24 6.27 -12.00 36.24
N SER A 25 6.70 -12.12 37.49
CA SER A 25 7.94 -11.67 38.09
C SER A 25 9.18 -12.52 37.77
N LYS A 26 10.31 -11.83 37.63
CA LYS A 26 11.71 -12.15 38.00
C LYS A 26 12.13 -13.62 38.20
N GLY A 27 13.14 -14.04 37.43
CA GLY A 27 14.03 -15.16 37.72
C GLY A 27 15.43 -14.88 37.15
N THR A 28 16.45 -15.18 37.95
CA THR A 28 17.84 -14.73 37.91
C THR A 28 18.71 -15.35 36.82
N GLY A 29 19.81 -14.66 36.50
CA GLY A 29 20.70 -14.95 35.37
C GLY A 29 21.51 -16.22 35.50
N LEU A 30 22.20 -16.57 34.40
CA LEU A 30 23.43 -17.35 34.36
C LEU A 30 24.12 -17.14 32.99
N THR A 31 25.43 -17.34 33.03
CA THR A 31 26.50 -16.89 32.15
C THR A 31 26.63 -17.61 30.80
N GLN A 32 27.16 -16.91 29.80
CA GLN A 32 27.82 -17.53 28.62
C GLN A 32 29.09 -18.28 29.09
N PRO A 33 29.46 -19.40 28.44
CA PRO A 33 30.48 -19.24 27.39
C PRO A 33 30.41 -20.26 26.22
N GLU A 34 31.32 -20.06 25.28
CA GLU A 34 31.91 -21.03 24.32
C GLU A 34 31.26 -21.22 22.93
N LEU A 35 31.88 -20.53 21.96
CA LEU A 35 32.06 -21.01 20.60
C LEU A 35 33.01 -22.22 20.60
N GLN A 36 32.56 -23.37 20.11
CA GLN A 36 33.41 -24.31 19.38
C GLN A 36 32.64 -24.97 18.23
N ALA A 37 33.33 -25.07 17.10
CA ALA A 37 32.88 -25.68 15.87
C ALA A 37 32.75 -27.21 16.01
N ALA A 38 31.67 -27.77 15.47
CA ALA A 38 31.57 -29.18 15.12
C ALA A 38 31.00 -29.30 13.71
N SER A 39 31.91 -29.52 12.77
CA SER A 39 31.67 -30.10 11.45
C SER A 39 30.93 -31.44 11.55
N HIS A 40 30.07 -31.71 10.55
CA HIS A 40 29.37 -32.96 10.18
C HIS A 40 27.84 -32.85 10.26
N LEU A 41 27.26 -32.17 9.27
CA LEU A 41 25.86 -32.36 8.91
C LEU A 41 25.72 -33.72 8.18
N PRO A 42 24.72 -34.55 8.49
CA PRO A 42 24.40 -35.70 7.66
C PRO A 42 23.87 -35.21 6.29
N PRO A 43 24.08 -35.98 5.20
CA PRO A 43 23.58 -35.60 3.88
C PRO A 43 22.05 -35.49 3.90
N PRO A 44 21.45 -34.58 3.12
CA PRO A 44 20.00 -34.49 3.02
C PRO A 44 19.44 -35.83 2.54
N ALA A 45 18.43 -36.32 3.25
CA ALA A 45 17.70 -37.51 2.83
C ALA A 45 17.08 -37.28 1.45
N ASN A 46 17.36 -38.19 0.53
CA ASN A 46 16.63 -38.34 -0.72
C ASN A 46 15.15 -38.56 -0.41
N PHE A 47 14.31 -37.53 -0.61
CA PHE A 47 12.87 -37.71 -0.73
C PHE A 47 12.55 -38.09 -2.18
N SER A 48 12.77 -39.36 -2.51
CA SER A 48 12.08 -39.99 -3.63
C SER A 48 10.64 -40.24 -3.23
N ASP A 49 9.72 -39.60 -3.96
CA ASP A 49 8.32 -40.00 -4.19
C ASP A 49 7.55 -40.57 -3.00
N VAL A 50 6.90 -39.66 -2.25
CA VAL A 50 5.74 -40.03 -1.44
C VAL A 50 4.51 -39.55 -2.21
N SER A 51 3.80 -40.52 -2.74
CA SER A 51 2.47 -40.42 -3.34
C SER A 51 1.57 -39.40 -2.64
N SER A 52 0.89 -38.60 -3.44
CA SER A 52 -0.09 -37.60 -3.01
C SER A 52 -1.02 -38.13 -1.91
N PRO A 53 -1.17 -37.44 -0.77
CA PRO A 53 -2.27 -37.74 0.12
C PRO A 53 -3.56 -37.29 -0.58
N ALA A 54 -4.35 -38.25 -1.02
CA ALA A 54 -5.75 -38.03 -1.31
C ALA A 54 -6.39 -37.34 -0.09
N GLY A 55 -6.94 -36.13 -0.29
CA GLY A 55 -7.80 -35.49 0.72
C GLY A 55 -7.36 -34.13 1.27
N ARG A 56 -6.49 -33.35 0.59
CA ARG A 56 -6.60 -31.89 0.76
C ARG A 56 -7.84 -31.45 0.00
N VAL A 57 -8.93 -31.20 0.73
CA VAL A 57 -10.04 -30.39 0.20
C VAL A 57 -9.39 -29.06 -0.19
N ALA A 58 -9.31 -28.77 -1.49
CA ALA A 58 -8.98 -27.44 -1.94
C ALA A 58 -10.02 -26.51 -1.29
N LEU A 59 -9.57 -25.65 -0.38
CA LEU A 59 -10.45 -24.66 0.22
C LEU A 59 -11.03 -23.81 -0.92
N ALA A 60 -12.32 -23.49 -0.82
CA ALA A 60 -12.95 -22.62 -1.81
C ALA A 60 -12.20 -21.28 -1.84
N PRO A 61 -11.95 -20.71 -3.04
CA PRO A 61 -11.33 -19.39 -3.17
C PRO A 61 -11.99 -18.35 -2.27
N THR A 62 -11.18 -17.58 -1.55
CA THR A 62 -11.72 -16.50 -0.72
C THR A 62 -11.89 -15.23 -1.55
N LYS A 63 -12.90 -14.44 -1.19
CA LYS A 63 -13.27 -13.24 -1.94
C LYS A 63 -12.28 -12.08 -1.83
N TYR A 64 -11.50 -12.03 -0.75
CA TYR A 64 -10.65 -10.90 -0.41
C TYR A 64 -9.19 -11.33 -0.37
N ILE A 65 -8.28 -10.36 -0.41
CA ILE A 65 -6.85 -10.62 -0.20
C ILE A 65 -6.61 -11.41 1.09
N THR A 66 -5.68 -12.35 1.00
CA THR A 66 -5.31 -13.25 2.09
C THR A 66 -3.96 -12.89 2.70
N GLN A 67 -3.17 -12.08 2.00
CA GLN A 67 -1.81 -11.74 2.43
C GLN A 67 -1.40 -10.31 2.04
N VAL A 68 -0.61 -9.69 2.91
CA VAL A 68 0.21 -8.50 2.61
C VAL A 68 1.67 -8.94 2.63
N PHE A 69 2.34 -8.80 1.49
CA PHE A 69 3.76 -9.17 1.33
C PHE A 69 4.67 -8.01 1.71
N GLU A 70 4.32 -6.80 1.26
CA GLU A 70 5.11 -5.60 1.50
C GLU A 70 4.21 -4.43 1.87
N TYR A 71 4.70 -3.60 2.78
CA TYR A 71 4.16 -2.28 3.05
C TYR A 71 5.34 -1.31 3.22
N SER A 72 5.52 -0.44 2.22
CA SER A 72 6.61 0.53 2.17
C SER A 72 6.03 1.90 1.82
N PRO A 73 5.43 2.59 2.79
CA PRO A 73 4.85 3.91 2.56
C PRO A 73 5.94 4.96 2.33
N ALA A 74 5.60 5.99 1.57
CA ALA A 74 6.35 7.23 1.53
C ALA A 74 6.00 8.08 2.76
N PRO A 75 6.71 9.20 3.02
CA PRO A 75 6.36 10.09 4.11
C PRO A 75 4.97 10.70 3.94
N GLY A 76 4.25 10.92 5.05
CA GLY A 76 2.90 11.47 5.00
C GLY A 76 2.24 11.64 6.38
N GLN A 77 1.09 12.31 6.39
CA GLN A 77 0.42 12.76 7.63
C GLN A 77 -0.24 11.64 8.45
N PHE A 78 -0.40 10.44 7.88
CA PHE A 78 -0.90 9.26 8.60
C PHE A 78 0.16 8.18 8.83
N ILE A 79 1.38 8.42 8.36
CA ILE A 79 2.47 7.45 8.50
C ILE A 79 2.89 7.35 9.95
N ASN A 80 3.20 6.11 10.38
CA ASN A 80 3.38 5.70 11.76
C ASN A 80 2.07 5.66 12.60
N LYS A 81 0.91 5.96 12.02
CA LYS A 81 -0.42 5.86 12.65
C LYS A 81 -1.31 4.82 11.98
N LEU A 82 -1.29 4.72 10.66
CA LEU A 82 -2.15 3.82 9.88
C LEU A 82 -1.30 2.94 8.93
N PRO A 83 -0.70 1.84 9.42
CA PRO A 83 -0.77 1.30 10.77
C PRO A 83 0.19 1.95 11.78
N VAL A 84 -0.08 1.74 13.07
CA VAL A 84 0.72 2.31 14.17
C VAL A 84 2.12 1.69 14.20
N TYR A 85 3.14 2.54 14.16
CA TYR A 85 4.53 2.14 14.42
C TYR A 85 4.78 2.07 15.93
N ALA A 86 5.47 1.01 16.37
CA ALA A 86 6.08 0.93 17.70
C ALA A 86 7.59 0.76 17.55
N ALA A 87 8.35 1.28 18.53
CA ALA A 87 9.80 1.18 18.54
C ALA A 87 10.24 -0.30 18.35
N GLY A 88 11.19 -0.52 17.44
CA GLY A 88 11.67 -1.86 17.08
C GLY A 88 10.87 -2.57 16.00
N ASN A 89 9.75 -2.02 15.52
CA ASN A 89 9.09 -2.56 14.33
C ASN A 89 10.00 -2.43 13.09
N ASN A 90 10.09 -3.50 12.32
CA ASN A 90 10.76 -3.57 11.04
C ASN A 90 9.72 -3.69 9.90
N ALA A 91 10.18 -3.82 8.65
CA ALA A 91 9.29 -3.92 7.49
C ALA A 91 8.27 -5.08 7.60
N ALA A 92 8.73 -6.27 8.03
CA ALA A 92 7.84 -7.43 8.21
C ALA A 92 6.76 -7.18 9.28
N ALA A 93 7.12 -6.56 10.41
CA ALA A 93 6.15 -6.21 11.45
C ALA A 93 5.12 -5.18 10.95
N MET A 94 5.55 -4.22 10.13
CA MET A 94 4.65 -3.22 9.55
C MET A 94 3.74 -3.82 8.47
N ALA A 95 4.24 -4.74 7.64
CA ALA A 95 3.43 -5.51 6.70
C ALA A 95 2.39 -6.38 7.43
N ALA A 96 2.76 -7.05 8.52
CA ALA A 96 1.81 -7.84 9.33
C ALA A 96 0.70 -6.96 9.96
N LYS A 97 1.03 -5.73 10.36
CA LYS A 97 0.02 -4.77 10.84
C LYS A 97 -0.89 -4.28 9.72
N ALA A 98 -0.37 -4.04 8.53
CA ALA A 98 -1.18 -3.76 7.35
C ALA A 98 -2.10 -4.96 7.01
N ALA A 99 -1.60 -6.20 7.12
CA ALA A 99 -2.42 -7.40 6.95
C ALA A 99 -3.57 -7.46 7.96
N THR A 100 -3.29 -7.13 9.22
CA THR A 100 -4.34 -7.06 10.27
C THR A 100 -5.44 -6.06 9.90
N ALA A 101 -5.10 -4.98 9.20
CA ALA A 101 -6.07 -3.98 8.76
C ALA A 101 -6.87 -4.45 7.52
N LEU A 102 -6.25 -5.15 6.56
CA LEU A 102 -6.83 -5.33 5.22
C LEU A 102 -7.26 -6.77 4.86
N VAL A 103 -6.63 -7.80 5.43
CA VAL A 103 -6.91 -9.20 5.05
C VAL A 103 -8.34 -9.58 5.43
N GLY A 104 -9.07 -10.16 4.48
CA GLY A 104 -10.42 -10.68 4.69
C GLY A 104 -11.53 -9.62 4.86
N LYS A 105 -11.26 -8.33 4.58
CA LYS A 105 -12.25 -7.25 4.79
C LYS A 105 -12.06 -6.08 3.83
N THR A 106 -13.03 -5.17 3.80
CA THR A 106 -13.06 -3.98 2.92
C THR A 106 -13.31 -2.67 3.68
N ASN A 107 -13.23 -2.71 5.01
CA ASN A 107 -13.44 -1.58 5.91
C ASN A 107 -12.23 -1.30 6.81
N GLY A 108 -11.05 -1.83 6.44
CA GLY A 108 -9.78 -1.45 7.04
C GLY A 108 -9.33 -0.07 6.59
N LEU A 109 -8.11 0.33 6.98
CA LEU A 109 -7.45 1.47 6.36
C LEU A 109 -5.93 1.43 6.57
N VAL A 110 -5.18 1.59 5.49
CA VAL A 110 -3.73 1.78 5.47
C VAL A 110 -3.40 2.96 4.57
N CYS A 111 -2.55 3.87 5.01
CA CYS A 111 -2.11 5.02 4.23
C CYS A 111 -0.76 4.74 3.57
N LEU A 112 -0.63 5.08 2.29
CA LEU A 112 0.60 4.89 1.53
C LEU A 112 1.53 6.10 1.59
N GLY A 113 1.04 7.25 2.05
CA GLY A 113 1.76 8.53 2.06
C GLY A 113 1.94 9.10 0.65
N ALA A 114 2.94 9.97 0.50
CA ALA A 114 3.25 10.66 -0.76
C ALA A 114 3.60 9.71 -1.93
N PHE A 115 3.85 10.31 -3.10
CA PHE A 115 4.18 9.59 -4.32
C PHE A 115 5.10 8.39 -4.09
N GLY A 116 4.69 7.26 -4.67
CA GLY A 116 5.48 6.04 -4.75
C GLY A 116 5.43 5.15 -3.51
N GLY A 117 4.94 5.65 -2.37
CA GLY A 117 4.61 4.80 -1.23
C GLY A 117 3.62 3.72 -1.64
N TYR A 118 3.86 2.47 -1.20
CA TYR A 118 3.17 1.33 -1.79
C TYR A 118 2.87 0.18 -0.81
N ILE A 119 1.96 -0.68 -1.25
CA ILE A 119 1.65 -1.97 -0.65
C ILE A 119 1.61 -3.07 -1.72
N VAL A 120 2.05 -4.28 -1.37
CA VAL A 120 1.94 -5.49 -2.21
C VAL A 120 1.12 -6.52 -1.47
N VAL A 121 0.08 -7.03 -2.11
CA VAL A 121 -0.88 -8.00 -1.56
C VAL A 121 -1.12 -9.14 -2.52
N GLY A 122 -1.67 -10.24 -2.02
CA GLY A 122 -2.04 -11.38 -2.85
C GLY A 122 -3.28 -12.11 -2.38
N PHE A 123 -3.79 -12.94 -3.29
CA PHE A 123 -4.95 -13.80 -3.11
C PHE A 123 -4.50 -15.25 -2.87
N ASP A 124 -5.40 -16.08 -2.36
CA ASP A 124 -5.17 -17.54 -2.23
C ASP A 124 -5.45 -18.32 -3.53
N HIS A 125 -5.75 -17.60 -4.62
CA HIS A 125 -6.07 -18.12 -5.93
C HIS A 125 -5.69 -17.07 -7.00
N THR A 126 -5.63 -17.52 -8.26
CA THR A 126 -5.51 -16.60 -9.40
C THR A 126 -6.86 -15.98 -9.72
N ILE A 127 -6.95 -14.65 -9.66
CA ILE A 127 -8.10 -13.92 -10.20
C ILE A 127 -8.08 -14.07 -11.72
N ALA A 128 -9.09 -14.71 -12.29
CA ALA A 128 -9.19 -14.90 -13.73
C ALA A 128 -9.47 -13.55 -14.41
N ASN A 129 -8.80 -13.30 -15.53
CA ASN A 129 -9.16 -12.19 -16.42
C ASN A 129 -10.40 -12.60 -17.22
N VAL A 130 -11.54 -11.96 -16.93
CA VAL A 130 -12.82 -12.20 -17.59
C VAL A 130 -13.20 -11.01 -18.46
N THR A 131 -14.33 -11.11 -19.16
CA THR A 131 -14.84 -9.95 -19.90
C THR A 131 -15.35 -8.89 -18.93
N GLY A 132 -14.68 -7.75 -18.88
CA GLY A 132 -15.08 -6.61 -18.06
C GLY A 132 -14.22 -6.45 -16.82
N LYS A 133 -14.84 -6.21 -15.67
CA LYS A 133 -14.14 -5.90 -14.42
C LYS A 133 -13.83 -7.17 -13.65
N ASP A 134 -12.64 -7.26 -13.09
CA ASP A 134 -12.14 -8.47 -12.43
C ASP A 134 -12.00 -8.31 -10.91
N PHE A 135 -11.59 -7.13 -10.45
CA PHE A 135 -11.40 -6.90 -9.01
C PHE A 135 -11.67 -5.44 -8.63
N LYS A 136 -11.80 -5.19 -7.32
CA LYS A 136 -12.00 -3.86 -6.75
C LYS A 136 -10.94 -3.58 -5.70
N VAL A 137 -10.38 -2.37 -5.73
CA VAL A 137 -9.53 -1.84 -4.67
C VAL A 137 -10.34 -0.80 -3.92
N TYR A 138 -10.58 -1.03 -2.63
CA TYR A 138 -11.34 -0.14 -1.77
C TYR A 138 -10.43 0.96 -1.24
N GLY A 139 -10.90 2.21 -1.29
CA GLY A 139 -10.25 3.38 -0.71
C GLY A 139 -11.16 4.13 0.27
N ASN A 140 -10.84 5.38 0.55
CA ASN A 140 -11.63 6.30 1.38
C ASN A 140 -12.13 7.56 0.64
N ALA A 141 -11.90 7.63 -0.68
CA ALA A 141 -12.32 8.74 -1.52
C ALA A 141 -13.78 9.15 -1.29
N PHE A 142 -14.01 10.45 -1.35
CA PHE A 142 -15.33 11.05 -1.21
C PHE A 142 -15.53 12.12 -2.29
N ALA A 143 -16.75 12.65 -2.36
CA ALA A 143 -17.09 13.66 -3.38
C ALA A 143 -16.08 14.82 -3.37
N ASP A 144 -15.58 15.16 -4.56
CA ASP A 144 -14.59 16.21 -4.83
C ASP A 144 -13.21 16.02 -4.17
N TRP A 145 -12.92 14.81 -3.69
CA TRP A 145 -11.62 14.48 -3.09
C TRP A 145 -11.15 13.06 -3.45
N SER A 146 -10.26 13.03 -4.44
CA SER A 146 -9.51 11.86 -4.91
C SER A 146 -8.07 11.90 -4.39
N GLU A 147 -7.59 10.78 -3.85
CA GLU A 147 -6.19 10.56 -3.47
C GLU A 147 -5.62 9.39 -4.31
N ALA A 148 -5.75 9.52 -5.63
CA ALA A 148 -5.56 8.45 -6.60
C ALA A 148 -4.28 7.60 -6.43
N GLY A 149 -4.47 6.29 -6.41
CA GLY A 149 -3.40 5.29 -6.46
C GLY A 149 -3.35 4.57 -7.81
N ILE A 150 -2.14 4.27 -8.27
CA ILE A 150 -1.90 3.41 -9.44
C ILE A 150 -1.85 1.95 -9.00
N VAL A 151 -2.42 1.08 -9.83
CA VAL A 151 -2.44 -0.36 -9.61
C VAL A 151 -1.50 -1.05 -10.60
N MET A 152 -0.63 -1.89 -10.06
CA MET A 152 0.13 -2.87 -10.82
C MET A 152 -0.32 -4.28 -10.43
N VAL A 153 -0.19 -5.22 -11.37
CA VAL A 153 -0.58 -6.60 -11.18
C VAL A 153 0.54 -7.54 -11.63
N SER A 154 0.62 -8.71 -11.00
CA SER A 154 1.54 -9.77 -11.38
C SER A 154 0.88 -11.13 -11.25
N ARG A 155 1.33 -12.07 -12.08
CA ARG A 155 0.92 -13.47 -12.08
C ARG A 155 2.07 -14.30 -11.52
N ASP A 156 1.77 -15.25 -10.63
CA ASP A 156 2.72 -16.25 -10.15
C ASP A 156 2.97 -17.28 -11.26
N VAL A 157 3.87 -16.96 -12.17
CA VAL A 157 4.22 -17.81 -13.32
C VAL A 157 5.12 -18.96 -12.86
N ASN A 158 5.96 -18.72 -11.86
CA ASN A 158 6.92 -19.70 -11.37
C ASN A 158 6.34 -20.65 -10.29
N GLY A 159 5.19 -20.30 -9.72
CA GLY A 159 4.42 -21.13 -8.78
C GLY A 159 4.98 -21.15 -7.36
N ASN A 160 5.76 -20.15 -6.95
CA ASN A 160 6.40 -20.09 -5.64
C ASN A 160 5.57 -19.37 -4.57
N GLY A 161 4.42 -18.78 -4.93
CA GLY A 161 3.56 -18.01 -4.05
C GLY A 161 4.16 -16.67 -3.61
N LEU A 162 5.14 -16.12 -4.34
CA LEU A 162 5.82 -14.86 -4.04
C LEU A 162 5.62 -13.84 -5.17
N PRO A 163 5.53 -12.55 -4.85
CA PRO A 163 5.35 -11.47 -5.82
C PRO A 163 6.66 -11.08 -6.55
N ASP A 164 7.38 -12.07 -7.09
CA ASP A 164 8.70 -11.91 -7.72
C ASP A 164 8.72 -12.11 -9.24
N ASP A 165 7.57 -12.36 -9.85
CA ASP A 165 7.37 -12.38 -11.30
C ASP A 165 7.12 -10.97 -11.89
N VAL A 166 7.02 -10.90 -13.23
CA VAL A 166 6.90 -9.65 -13.98
C VAL A 166 5.65 -8.85 -13.59
N TRP A 167 5.86 -7.57 -13.27
CA TRP A 167 4.81 -6.61 -12.94
C TRP A 167 4.33 -5.82 -14.17
N TYR A 168 3.01 -5.62 -14.24
CA TYR A 168 2.35 -4.84 -15.28
C TYR A 168 1.53 -3.73 -14.63
N GLU A 169 1.67 -2.50 -15.11
CA GLU A 169 0.78 -1.40 -14.69
C GLU A 169 -0.58 -1.58 -15.37
N LEU A 170 -1.67 -1.32 -14.66
CA LEU A 170 -2.98 -1.17 -15.29
C LEU A 170 -3.09 0.28 -15.76
N ALA A 171 -3.02 0.49 -17.08
CA ALA A 171 -3.06 1.83 -17.65
C ALA A 171 -4.42 2.49 -17.36
N GLY A 172 -4.43 3.61 -16.63
CA GLY A 172 -5.64 4.40 -16.35
C GLY A 172 -5.88 5.52 -17.37
N SER A 173 -6.89 6.37 -17.10
CA SER A 173 -7.30 7.45 -18.01
C SER A 173 -6.19 8.46 -18.33
N GLU A 174 -5.26 8.69 -17.39
CA GLU A 174 -4.15 9.63 -17.57
C GLU A 174 -2.87 8.95 -18.08
N TYR A 175 -2.89 7.65 -18.39
CA TYR A 175 -1.66 6.94 -18.77
C TYR A 175 -0.95 7.59 -19.96
N SER A 176 -1.70 8.02 -20.97
CA SER A 176 -1.16 8.71 -22.17
C SER A 176 -1.19 10.24 -22.09
N ASN A 177 -1.48 10.82 -20.93
CA ASN A 177 -1.47 12.27 -20.76
C ASN A 177 -0.03 12.79 -20.88
N VAL A 178 0.16 13.90 -21.60
CA VAL A 178 1.48 14.53 -21.81
C VAL A 178 2.16 14.98 -20.51
N ASN A 179 1.38 15.20 -19.45
CA ASN A 179 1.87 15.59 -18.13
C ASN A 179 2.16 14.38 -17.22
N THR A 180 1.80 13.16 -17.65
CA THR A 180 2.15 11.93 -16.96
C THR A 180 3.61 11.60 -17.23
N ILE A 181 4.37 11.33 -16.15
CA ILE A 181 5.79 11.02 -16.23
C ILE A 181 5.98 9.55 -15.85
N HIS A 182 6.28 8.72 -16.83
CA HIS A 182 6.70 7.34 -16.60
C HIS A 182 8.17 7.29 -16.15
N ASN A 183 8.54 6.25 -15.41
CA ASN A 183 9.89 6.11 -14.82
C ASN A 183 10.29 7.34 -13.97
N TYR A 184 9.31 8.01 -13.37
CA TYR A 184 9.56 9.07 -12.41
C TYR A 184 10.12 8.46 -11.13
N SER A 185 11.19 9.04 -10.61
CA SER A 185 11.83 8.58 -9.39
C SER A 185 11.97 9.73 -8.40
N ILE A 186 11.57 9.49 -7.15
CA ILE A 186 11.67 10.44 -6.05
C ILE A 186 12.44 9.81 -4.89
N THR A 187 13.30 10.60 -4.25
CA THR A 187 14.03 10.20 -3.05
C THR A 187 13.64 11.11 -1.91
N TYR A 188 13.09 10.53 -0.84
CA TYR A 188 12.82 11.20 0.42
C TYR A 188 13.99 11.03 1.37
N THR A 189 14.34 12.08 2.11
CA THR A 189 15.41 12.04 3.11
C THR A 189 14.83 12.24 4.51
N LYS A 190 15.23 11.38 5.44
CA LYS A 190 14.82 11.44 6.86
C LYS A 190 15.17 12.82 7.43
N PRO A 191 14.20 13.57 7.98
CA PRO A 191 14.46 14.91 8.49
C PRO A 191 15.23 14.88 9.81
N SER A 192 15.95 15.97 10.09
CA SER A 192 16.59 16.23 11.38
C SER A 192 16.27 17.66 11.79
N PRO A 193 15.47 17.89 12.87
CA PRO A 193 14.85 16.90 13.75
C PRO A 193 13.75 16.07 13.07
N LEU A 194 13.38 14.91 13.66
CA LEU A 194 12.38 13.99 13.08
C LEU A 194 10.98 14.60 12.88
N ASN A 195 10.66 15.64 13.64
CA ASN A 195 9.40 16.35 13.57
C ASN A 195 9.43 17.56 12.62
N ALA A 196 10.43 17.67 11.75
CA ALA A 196 10.45 18.66 10.66
C ALA A 196 9.79 18.12 9.38
N ASP A 197 9.57 19.01 8.41
CA ASP A 197 9.14 18.64 7.06
C ASP A 197 10.12 17.67 6.41
N VAL A 198 9.62 16.77 5.57
CA VAL A 198 10.44 15.69 5.00
C VAL A 198 10.92 16.09 3.61
N PRO A 199 12.22 16.39 3.41
CA PRO A 199 12.75 16.80 2.12
C PRO A 199 12.74 15.67 1.09
N TRP A 200 12.55 16.04 -0.17
CA TRP A 200 12.67 15.15 -1.31
C TRP A 200 13.35 15.81 -2.51
N THR A 201 13.92 14.96 -3.36
CA THR A 201 14.49 15.31 -4.66
C THR A 201 14.02 14.30 -5.70
N ASP A 202 13.86 14.70 -6.95
CA ASP A 202 13.40 13.81 -8.03
C ASP A 202 14.42 13.68 -9.18
N ASN A 203 14.17 12.73 -10.08
CA ASN A 203 14.97 12.53 -11.29
C ASN A 203 14.68 13.54 -12.42
N GLN A 204 13.82 14.53 -12.18
CA GLN A 204 13.54 15.65 -13.08
C GLN A 204 14.34 16.90 -12.68
N GLY A 205 15.16 16.81 -11.63
CA GLY A 205 15.98 17.91 -11.10
C GLY A 205 15.24 18.85 -10.14
N ASN A 206 14.03 18.48 -9.70
CA ASN A 206 13.26 19.23 -8.72
C ASN A 206 13.55 18.76 -7.30
N SER A 207 13.18 19.61 -6.35
CA SER A 207 13.22 19.32 -4.92
C SER A 207 12.07 19.98 -4.21
N GLY A 208 11.67 19.44 -3.07
CA GLY A 208 10.65 20.02 -2.22
C GLY A 208 10.61 19.33 -0.87
N VAL A 209 9.47 19.47 -0.18
CA VAL A 209 9.22 18.80 1.11
C VAL A 209 7.81 18.22 1.14
N VAL A 210 7.63 17.12 1.88
CA VAL A 210 6.32 16.76 2.43
C VAL A 210 6.12 17.59 3.69
N LYS A 211 5.22 18.57 3.61
CA LYS A 211 4.99 19.52 4.70
C LYS A 211 4.25 18.86 5.85
N ARG A 212 4.57 19.29 7.06
CA ARG A 212 3.77 19.01 8.23
C ARG A 212 2.64 20.01 8.35
N ASN A 213 1.51 19.55 8.86
CA ASN A 213 0.40 20.42 9.22
C ASN A 213 0.16 20.43 10.75
N SER A 214 -0.71 21.33 11.19
CA SER A 214 -1.04 21.53 12.60
C SER A 214 -1.96 20.45 13.18
N PHE A 215 -2.58 19.62 12.35
CA PHE A 215 -3.56 18.60 12.78
C PHE A 215 -2.91 17.25 13.09
N HIS A 216 -1.83 16.92 12.39
CA HIS A 216 -1.14 15.63 12.52
C HIS A 216 0.21 15.81 13.22
N THR A 217 0.23 15.53 14.53
CA THR A 217 1.33 15.87 15.45
C THR A 217 2.23 14.69 15.85
N GLN A 218 2.13 13.54 15.18
CA GLN A 218 3.03 12.42 15.46
C GLN A 218 4.51 12.79 15.30
N ALA A 219 5.38 12.06 16.02
CA ALA A 219 6.81 12.36 16.13
C ALA A 219 7.55 12.45 14.78
N SER A 220 7.09 11.73 13.75
CA SER A 220 7.69 11.71 12.42
C SER A 220 6.64 11.45 11.35
N TYR A 221 6.72 12.16 10.22
CA TYR A 221 6.00 11.79 8.98
C TYR A 221 6.81 10.79 8.15
N TYR A 222 8.12 10.73 8.37
CA TYR A 222 8.99 9.73 7.76
C TYR A 222 8.75 8.35 8.39
N PRO A 223 8.66 7.26 7.61
CA PRO A 223 8.47 5.90 8.15
C PRO A 223 9.65 5.53 9.07
N GLN A 224 9.37 5.29 10.35
CA GLN A 224 10.44 5.23 11.36
C GLN A 224 11.30 3.96 11.29
N TRP A 225 10.84 2.92 10.60
CA TRP A 225 11.59 1.68 10.37
C TRP A 225 12.52 1.74 9.15
N GLN A 226 12.51 2.84 8.41
CA GLN A 226 13.31 3.00 7.20
C GLN A 226 14.66 3.68 7.49
N GLY A 227 15.59 3.53 6.54
CA GLY A 227 16.92 4.15 6.56
C GLY A 227 16.89 5.69 6.47
N ASN A 228 18.04 6.30 6.20
CA ASN A 228 18.13 7.76 6.06
C ASN A 228 17.51 8.29 4.77
N THR A 229 17.39 7.45 3.75
CA THR A 229 16.71 7.77 2.50
C THR A 229 15.81 6.61 2.08
N ILE A 230 14.74 6.93 1.35
CA ILE A 230 13.90 5.96 0.64
C ILE A 230 13.65 6.51 -0.75
N THR A 231 13.81 5.67 -1.77
CA THR A 231 13.58 6.03 -3.16
C THR A 231 12.45 5.17 -3.73
N PHE A 232 11.54 5.80 -4.45
CA PHE A 232 10.47 5.12 -5.17
C PHE A 232 10.52 5.48 -6.65
N THR A 233 10.14 4.52 -7.49
CA THR A 233 10.06 4.70 -8.94
C THR A 233 8.74 4.16 -9.45
N GLY A 234 8.10 4.89 -10.36
CA GLY A 234 6.83 4.51 -10.98
C GLY A 234 6.35 5.53 -11.99
N THR A 235 5.07 5.46 -12.34
CA THR A 235 4.37 6.47 -13.14
C THR A 235 3.81 7.55 -12.21
N ARG A 236 4.11 8.82 -12.49
CA ARG A 236 3.53 9.98 -11.80
C ARG A 236 2.48 10.64 -12.68
N VAL A 237 1.22 10.57 -12.26
CA VAL A 237 0.14 11.30 -12.94
C VAL A 237 0.15 12.77 -12.56
N TRP A 238 -0.45 13.61 -13.39
CA TRP A 238 -0.52 15.05 -13.16
C TRP A 238 -1.34 15.37 -11.90
N PRO A 239 -0.76 15.97 -10.85
CA PRO A 239 -1.50 16.35 -9.66
C PRO A 239 -2.56 17.41 -9.99
N ASN A 240 -3.81 17.16 -9.63
CA ASN A 240 -4.95 17.98 -10.05
C ASN A 240 -5.72 18.63 -8.88
N ALA A 241 -5.21 18.55 -7.64
CA ALA A 241 -5.84 19.26 -6.54
C ALA A 241 -5.61 20.77 -6.65
N TYR A 242 -6.60 21.58 -6.28
CA TYR A 242 -6.52 23.03 -6.29
C TYR A 242 -7.44 23.65 -5.23
N ASP A 243 -7.10 24.85 -4.80
CA ASP A 243 -8.00 25.68 -4.00
C ASP A 243 -9.07 26.28 -4.91
N SER A 244 -10.32 25.83 -4.75
CA SER A 244 -11.47 26.26 -5.54
C SER A 244 -12.02 27.62 -5.12
N ASP A 245 -11.61 28.15 -3.96
CA ASP A 245 -11.93 29.53 -3.55
C ASP A 245 -10.70 30.20 -2.92
N PRO A 246 -9.69 30.57 -3.75
CA PRO A 246 -8.46 31.19 -3.26
C PRO A 246 -8.67 32.61 -2.72
N SER A 247 -9.88 33.17 -2.88
CA SER A 247 -10.24 34.51 -2.41
C SER A 247 -10.81 34.52 -0.99
N ALA A 248 -11.11 33.33 -0.44
CA ALA A 248 -11.70 33.14 0.87
C ALA A 248 -10.88 32.16 1.71
N THR A 249 -11.52 31.49 2.66
CA THR A 249 -10.90 30.38 3.41
C THR A 249 -10.64 29.22 2.45
N GLU A 250 -9.38 28.75 2.38
CA GLU A 250 -8.94 27.69 1.46
C GLU A 250 -9.95 26.52 1.39
N HIS A 251 -10.48 26.29 0.18
CA HIS A 251 -11.38 25.19 -0.14
C HIS A 251 -10.75 24.29 -1.21
N TRP A 252 -9.90 23.38 -0.74
CA TRP A 252 -9.21 22.42 -1.59
C TRP A 252 -10.16 21.33 -2.10
N VAL A 253 -10.06 21.08 -3.41
CA VAL A 253 -10.72 19.98 -4.10
C VAL A 253 -9.68 19.19 -4.89
N ALA A 254 -9.89 17.89 -5.04
CA ALA A 254 -9.08 16.99 -5.85
C ALA A 254 -10.02 16.17 -6.73
N PRO A 255 -10.30 16.61 -7.96
CA PRO A 255 -11.23 15.92 -8.84
C PRO A 255 -10.77 14.48 -9.15
N ALA A 256 -11.72 13.56 -9.25
CA ALA A 256 -11.43 12.20 -9.68
C ALA A 256 -10.92 12.15 -11.13
N TYR A 257 -9.93 11.30 -11.39
CA TYR A 257 -9.60 10.86 -12.74
C TYR A 257 -10.72 9.96 -13.28
N ALA A 258 -10.82 9.81 -14.60
CA ALA A 258 -11.99 9.18 -15.20
C ALA A 258 -12.12 7.68 -14.86
N TRP A 259 -11.01 6.92 -14.84
CA TRP A 259 -10.99 5.48 -14.54
C TRP A 259 -9.55 4.98 -14.34
N GLY A 260 -9.39 3.80 -13.74
CA GLY A 260 -8.09 3.10 -13.64
C GLY A 260 -7.24 3.49 -12.42
N TYR A 261 -7.85 4.14 -11.43
CA TYR A 261 -7.17 4.57 -10.21
C TYR A 261 -7.97 4.15 -8.98
N THR A 262 -7.27 3.71 -7.94
CA THR A 262 -7.89 3.41 -6.65
C THR A 262 -7.94 4.67 -5.82
N ASP A 263 -8.80 4.69 -4.79
CA ASP A 263 -8.97 5.85 -3.91
C ASP A 263 -9.25 7.14 -4.67
N ASN A 264 -10.00 6.98 -5.77
CA ASN A 264 -10.24 8.01 -6.76
C ASN A 264 -11.71 8.42 -6.83
N VAL A 265 -12.60 7.46 -6.66
CA VAL A 265 -14.06 7.63 -6.58
C VAL A 265 -14.59 6.85 -5.38
N VAL A 266 -15.80 7.16 -4.93
CA VAL A 266 -16.46 6.41 -3.84
C VAL A 266 -16.57 4.92 -4.19
N ASN A 267 -16.43 4.04 -3.20
CA ASN A 267 -16.37 2.58 -3.43
C ASN A 267 -17.62 1.95 -4.08
N THR A 268 -18.75 2.66 -4.09
CA THR A 268 -20.00 2.25 -4.77
C THR A 268 -20.01 2.60 -6.26
N ASP A 269 -19.07 3.41 -6.73
CA ASP A 269 -18.94 3.78 -8.14
C ASP A 269 -18.35 2.61 -8.94
N THR A 270 -18.82 2.43 -10.18
CA THR A 270 -18.30 1.40 -11.09
C THR A 270 -16.83 1.64 -11.47
N ASN A 271 -16.36 2.88 -11.45
CA ASN A 271 -14.97 3.24 -11.73
C ASN A 271 -14.00 2.90 -10.59
N ALA A 272 -14.49 2.42 -9.43
CA ALA A 272 -13.65 1.85 -8.38
C ALA A 272 -13.16 0.42 -8.71
N THR A 273 -13.54 -0.14 -9.86
CA THR A 273 -13.20 -1.50 -10.30
C THR A 273 -12.18 -1.51 -11.42
N PHE A 274 -11.38 -2.57 -11.44
CA PHE A 274 -10.24 -2.75 -12.34
C PHE A 274 -10.49 -3.91 -13.30
N ASP A 275 -9.93 -3.75 -14.49
CA ASP A 275 -9.94 -4.73 -15.57
C ASP A 275 -8.49 -5.09 -15.87
N ILE A 276 -8.16 -6.36 -15.77
CA ILE A 276 -6.81 -6.91 -15.98
C ILE A 276 -6.37 -6.73 -17.43
N SER A 277 -7.30 -6.58 -18.38
CA SER A 277 -6.98 -6.29 -19.79
C SER A 277 -6.37 -4.89 -20.00
N TRP A 278 -6.39 -4.02 -18.98
CA TRP A 278 -5.68 -2.74 -19.00
C TRP A 278 -4.16 -2.87 -18.78
N ALA A 279 -3.67 -4.08 -18.54
CA ALA A 279 -2.25 -4.33 -18.29
C ALA A 279 -1.36 -3.88 -19.46
N VAL A 280 -0.34 -3.11 -19.13
CA VAL A 280 0.74 -2.71 -20.04
C VAL A 280 2.09 -3.13 -19.47
N ASN A 281 3.01 -3.50 -20.36
CA ASN A 281 4.39 -3.81 -19.99
C ASN A 281 5.21 -2.52 -19.72
N ALA A 282 6.49 -2.68 -19.41
CA ALA A 282 7.40 -1.57 -19.14
C ALA A 282 7.58 -0.58 -20.31
N SER A 283 7.23 -0.95 -21.55
CA SER A 283 7.23 -0.06 -22.71
C SER A 283 5.87 0.55 -23.01
N GLY A 284 4.87 0.36 -22.15
CA GLY A 284 3.50 0.83 -22.35
C GLY A 284 2.73 0.06 -23.43
N THR A 285 3.23 -1.11 -23.84
CA THR A 285 2.54 -1.97 -24.80
C THR A 285 1.51 -2.81 -24.07
N PRO A 286 0.23 -2.84 -24.52
CA PRO A 286 -0.79 -3.69 -23.94
C PRO A 286 -0.37 -5.17 -23.95
N VAL A 287 -0.68 -5.88 -22.86
CA VAL A 287 -0.44 -7.31 -22.73
C VAL A 287 -1.73 -8.04 -22.36
N THR A 288 -1.83 -9.30 -22.78
CA THR A 288 -2.93 -10.16 -22.37
C THR A 288 -2.46 -11.07 -21.26
N LEU A 289 -3.03 -10.90 -20.07
CA LEU A 289 -2.86 -11.79 -18.93
C LEU A 289 -4.11 -12.68 -18.82
N THR A 290 -3.94 -13.96 -18.51
CA THR A 290 -5.09 -14.86 -18.25
C THR A 290 -5.64 -14.71 -16.83
N GLY A 291 -4.91 -14.02 -15.97
CA GLY A 291 -5.25 -13.78 -14.57
C GLY A 291 -4.03 -13.38 -13.75
N ILE A 292 -4.26 -12.94 -12.52
CA ILE A 292 -3.26 -12.35 -11.62
C ILE A 292 -3.34 -13.00 -10.23
N ASP A 293 -2.25 -12.97 -9.49
CA ASP A 293 -2.17 -13.50 -8.12
C ASP A 293 -1.80 -12.39 -7.12
N PHE A 294 -1.11 -11.36 -7.61
CA PHE A 294 -0.61 -10.25 -6.79
C PHE A 294 -1.06 -8.90 -7.34
N VAL A 295 -1.31 -7.99 -6.40
CA VAL A 295 -1.64 -6.59 -6.67
C VAL A 295 -0.69 -5.72 -5.89
N LYS A 296 -0.12 -4.72 -6.57
CA LYS A 296 0.64 -3.63 -5.95
C LYS A 296 -0.12 -2.34 -6.16
N VAL A 297 -0.26 -1.55 -5.12
CA VAL A 297 -0.83 -0.21 -5.20
C VAL A 297 0.19 0.80 -4.72
N TYR A 298 0.33 1.93 -5.41
CA TYR A 298 1.15 3.04 -4.96
C TYR A 298 0.53 4.40 -5.23
N THR A 299 0.85 5.39 -4.38
CA THR A 299 0.34 6.77 -4.54
C THR A 299 0.83 7.38 -5.85
N ALA A 300 -0.11 7.89 -6.66
CA ALA A 300 0.16 8.31 -8.03
C ALA A 300 0.70 9.73 -8.16
N THR A 301 0.51 10.57 -7.13
CA THR A 301 0.81 12.01 -7.14
C THR A 301 1.77 12.43 -6.04
N ILE A 302 2.49 13.53 -6.27
CA ILE A 302 3.19 14.29 -5.23
C ILE A 302 2.53 15.67 -5.18
N GLN A 303 1.72 15.93 -4.17
CA GLN A 303 1.02 17.21 -4.02
C GLN A 303 0.74 17.53 -2.56
N ASP A 304 0.79 18.83 -2.24
CA ASP A 304 0.38 19.42 -0.98
C ASP A 304 -0.88 20.25 -1.22
N ALA A 305 -1.92 20.00 -0.45
CA ALA A 305 -3.22 20.68 -0.53
C ALA A 305 -3.45 21.59 0.68
N GLY A 306 -2.46 22.46 0.94
CA GLY A 306 -2.52 23.47 2.00
C GLY A 306 -2.78 22.87 3.37
N TRP A 307 -3.83 23.34 4.05
CA TRP A 307 -4.15 22.87 5.41
C TRP A 307 -4.56 21.39 5.49
N LEU A 308 -5.00 20.78 4.39
CA LEU A 308 -5.29 19.33 4.31
C LEU A 308 -4.02 18.48 4.29
N GLY A 309 -2.87 19.09 3.96
CA GLY A 309 -1.59 18.45 3.86
C GLY A 309 -1.40 17.68 2.57
N GLU A 310 -0.53 16.67 2.65
CA GLU A 310 -0.14 15.82 1.53
C GLU A 310 -1.31 14.93 1.05
N VAL A 311 -1.42 14.75 -0.27
CA VAL A 311 -2.43 13.92 -0.95
C VAL A 311 -1.92 12.49 -1.06
N SER A 312 -2.48 11.59 -0.24
CA SER A 312 -1.98 10.24 -0.03
C SER A 312 -3.04 9.19 -0.34
N THR A 313 -2.68 8.17 -1.11
CA THR A 313 -3.59 7.04 -1.32
C THR A 313 -3.80 6.26 -0.03
N GLU A 314 -5.07 5.97 0.28
CA GLU A 314 -5.49 5.02 1.30
C GLU A 314 -6.13 3.76 0.71
N ILE A 315 -5.85 2.62 1.34
CA ILE A 315 -6.40 1.32 0.97
C ILE A 315 -7.18 0.72 2.13
N ALA A 316 -8.40 0.27 1.86
CA ALA A 316 -9.33 -0.31 2.82
C ALA A 316 -9.57 -1.83 2.63
N GLY A 317 -9.17 -2.37 1.48
CA GLY A 317 -9.25 -3.79 1.14
C GLY A 317 -9.21 -4.02 -0.38
N ILE A 318 -9.07 -5.28 -0.81
CA ILE A 318 -9.16 -5.67 -2.22
C ILE A 318 -10.00 -6.94 -2.34
N GLU A 319 -10.89 -6.96 -3.34
CA GLU A 319 -11.90 -7.99 -3.57
C GLU A 319 -11.79 -8.52 -5.00
N ASP A 320 -11.78 -9.84 -5.17
CA ASP A 320 -12.18 -10.49 -6.43
C ASP A 320 -13.70 -10.41 -6.54
N ILE A 321 -14.20 -9.64 -7.50
CA ILE A 321 -15.63 -9.40 -7.66
C ILE A 321 -16.36 -10.55 -8.39
N ASN A 322 -15.62 -11.54 -8.88
CA ASN A 322 -16.15 -12.74 -9.52
C ASN A 322 -16.45 -13.87 -8.53
N ILE A 323 -15.98 -13.75 -7.29
CA ILE A 323 -16.30 -14.68 -6.21
C ILE A 323 -17.54 -14.19 -5.45
N PRO A 324 -18.59 -15.03 -5.28
CA PRO A 324 -19.81 -14.67 -4.57
C PRO A 324 -19.58 -14.11 -3.15
#